data_AF-A0A521FU80-F1
#
_entry.id   AF-A0A521FU80-F1
#
_cell.length_a   1.000
_cell.length_b   1.000
_cell.length_c   1.000
_cell.angle_alpha   90.00
_cell.angle_beta   90.00
_cell.angle_gamma   90.00
#
_symmetry.space_group_name_H-M   'P 1'
#
loop_
_entity.id
_entity.type
_entity.pdbx_description
1 polymer ?
#
loop_
_entity_poly.entity_id
_entity_poly.type
_entity_poly.pdbx_seq_one_letter_code
_entity_poly.pdbx_strand_id
1 'polypeptide(L)' 'SDATDLGRDFGAGLTEAELRWFTTHEFATTADDVLWRRTKLGLRMTEDETAAVDAWFAAQRLAAE' A
#
# COMPACT_ATOMS: atom_id res chain seq x y z
N SER A 1 -14.58 -8.19 -12.40
CA SER A 1 -14.02 -7.24 -11.42
C SER A 1 -13.53 -6.07 -12.23
N ASP A 2 -14.26 -4.95 -12.21
CA ASP A 2 -13.90 -3.77 -13.00
C ASP A 2 -12.61 -3.16 -12.46
N ALA A 3 -11.66 -2.86 -13.35
CA ALA A 3 -10.38 -2.26 -13.00
C ALA A 3 -10.51 -0.92 -12.23
N THR A 4 -11.68 -0.28 -12.30
CA THR A 4 -12.03 0.96 -11.60
C THR A 4 -12.09 0.82 -10.08
N ASP A 5 -12.22 -0.39 -9.53
CA ASP A 5 -12.35 -0.60 -8.08
C ASP A 5 -10.98 -0.76 -7.36
N LEU A 6 -9.89 -0.89 -8.14
CA LEU A 6 -8.54 -1.08 -7.61
C LEU A 6 -7.92 0.19 -7.00
N GLY A 7 -8.39 1.36 -7.43
CA GLY A 7 -7.83 2.66 -7.02
C GLY A 7 -6.46 2.93 -7.65
N ARG A 8 -5.60 3.63 -6.92
CA ARG A 8 -4.24 3.97 -7.37
C ARG A 8 -3.36 2.72 -7.55
N ASP A 9 -2.57 2.69 -8.63
CA ASP A 9 -1.43 1.78 -8.81
C ASP A 9 -0.16 2.42 -8.22
N PHE A 10 0.52 1.69 -7.33
CA PHE A 10 1.75 2.11 -6.66
C PHE A 10 3.01 1.52 -7.32
N GLY A 11 2.87 0.67 -8.33
CA GLY A 11 3.96 -0.06 -8.96
C GLY A 11 4.06 -1.50 -8.46
N ALA A 12 4.82 -2.32 -9.20
CA ALA A 12 5.01 -3.75 -8.94
C ALA A 12 3.71 -4.57 -8.76
N GLY A 13 2.58 -4.07 -9.28
CA GLY A 13 1.26 -4.68 -9.15
C GLY A 13 0.53 -4.36 -7.84
N LEU A 14 1.09 -3.50 -6.98
CA LEU A 14 0.46 -3.08 -5.72
C LEU A 14 -0.56 -1.97 -5.95
N THR A 15 -1.79 -2.23 -5.56
CA THR A 15 -2.92 -1.31 -5.72
C THR A 15 -3.44 -0.81 -4.38
N GLU A 16 -4.19 0.29 -4.41
CA GLU A 16 -4.83 0.85 -3.22
C GLU A 16 -5.82 -0.12 -2.57
N ALA A 17 -6.55 -0.90 -3.38
CA ALA A 17 -7.43 -1.95 -2.87
C ALA A 17 -6.66 -2.99 -2.03
N GLU A 18 -5.46 -3.38 -2.45
CA GLU A 18 -4.62 -4.29 -1.67
C GLU A 18 -4.09 -3.63 -0.39
N LEU A 19 -3.69 -2.36 -0.43
CA LEU A 19 -3.30 -1.63 0.79
C LEU A 19 -4.45 -1.53 1.80
N ARG A 20 -5.68 -1.24 1.33
CA ARG A 20 -6.88 -1.29 2.18
C ARG A 20 -7.13 -2.68 2.73
N TRP A 21 -6.91 -3.71 1.92
CA TRP A 21 -7.07 -5.10 2.34
C TRP A 21 -6.07 -5.46 3.44
N PHE A 22 -4.78 -5.15 3.29
CA PHE A 22 -3.75 -5.39 4.30
C PHE A 22 -4.01 -4.61 5.60
N THR A 23 -4.51 -3.39 5.49
CA THR A 23 -4.87 -2.58 6.67
C THR A 23 -6.04 -3.22 7.43
N THR A 24 -7.08 -3.64 6.71
CA THR A 24 -8.33 -4.16 7.30
C THR A 24 -8.21 -5.59 7.81
N HIS A 25 -7.54 -6.47 7.06
CA HIS A 25 -7.53 -7.92 7.33
C HIS A 25 -6.23 -8.39 7.99
N GLU A 26 -5.13 -7.67 7.77
CA GLU A 26 -3.83 -8.07 8.29
C GLU A 26 -3.22 -7.05 9.25
N PHE A 27 -3.95 -6.00 9.63
CA PHE A 27 -3.51 -4.98 10.58
C PHE A 27 -2.18 -4.32 10.17
N ALA A 28 -1.93 -4.14 8.87
CA ALA A 28 -0.81 -3.35 8.39
C ALA A 28 -0.99 -1.87 8.78
N THR A 29 0.03 -1.25 9.35
CA THR A 29 -0.01 0.16 9.80
C THR A 29 1.04 1.05 9.13
N THR A 30 1.95 0.43 8.38
CA THR A 30 3.12 1.07 7.75
C THR A 30 3.37 0.50 6.35
N ALA A 31 4.12 1.19 5.50
CA ALA A 31 4.54 0.60 4.22
C ALA A 31 5.40 -0.65 4.46
N ASP A 32 6.28 -0.64 5.46
CA ASP A 32 7.13 -1.77 5.82
C ASP A 32 6.36 -3.07 6.12
N ASP A 33 5.17 -2.95 6.72
CA ASP A 33 4.26 -4.07 6.92
C ASP A 33 3.94 -4.79 5.62
N VAL A 34 3.63 -4.02 4.58
CA VAL A 34 3.22 -4.55 3.29
C VAL A 34 4.44 -4.94 2.47
N LEU A 35 5.38 -4.02 2.30
CA LEU A 35 6.49 -4.12 1.36
C LEU A 35 7.54 -5.14 1.79
N TRP A 36 7.78 -5.31 3.09
CA TRP A 36 8.87 -6.15 3.59
C TRP A 36 8.39 -7.35 4.40
N ARG A 37 7.24 -7.29 5.08
CA ARG A 37 6.76 -8.45 5.87
C ARG A 37 5.82 -9.36 5.08
N ARG A 38 4.88 -8.80 4.31
CA ARG A 38 3.80 -9.56 3.66
C ARG A 38 4.09 -9.94 2.20
N THR A 39 4.67 -9.03 1.42
CA THR A 39 4.74 -9.20 -0.04
C THR A 39 6.16 -9.27 -0.60
N LYS A 40 7.16 -8.68 0.09
CA LYS A 40 8.53 -8.48 -0.43
C LYS A 40 8.61 -7.61 -1.68
N LEU A 41 7.58 -6.81 -1.99
CA LEU A 41 7.56 -5.90 -3.15
C LEU A 41 8.60 -4.78 -3.06
N GLY A 42 9.07 -4.44 -1.85
CA GLY A 42 10.19 -3.50 -1.67
C GLY A 42 11.48 -3.93 -2.40
N LEU A 43 11.63 -5.20 -2.80
CA LEU A 43 12.76 -5.67 -3.62
C LEU A 43 12.65 -5.29 -5.11
N ARG A 44 11.47 -4.84 -5.56
CA ARG A 44 11.14 -4.59 -6.98
C ARG A 44 10.66 -3.16 -7.25
N MET A 45 10.19 -2.47 -6.22
CA MET A 45 9.72 -1.10 -6.31
C MET A 45 10.90 -0.12 -6.30
N THR A 46 10.73 1.00 -6.98
CA THR A 46 11.63 2.16 -6.92
C THR A 46 11.46 2.91 -5.59
N GLU A 47 12.38 3.83 -5.33
CA GLU A 47 12.30 4.71 -4.15
C GLU A 47 11.03 5.58 -4.17
N ASP A 48 10.67 6.12 -5.34
CA ASP A 48 9.47 6.95 -5.50
C ASP A 48 8.17 6.15 -5.30
N GLU A 49 8.12 4.92 -5.80
CA GLU A 49 6.99 4.00 -5.60
C GLU A 49 6.86 3.62 -4.12
N THR A 50 7.97 3.36 -3.44
CA THR A 50 7.98 3.08 -1.99
C THR A 50 7.49 4.29 -1.18
N ALA A 51 8.00 5.48 -1.51
CA ALA A 51 7.59 6.73 -0.87
C ALA A 51 6.10 7.04 -1.08
N ALA A 52 5.53 6.65 -2.23
CA ALA A 52 4.10 6.79 -2.48
C ALA A 52 3.25 5.91 -1.54
N VAL A 53 3.70 4.70 -1.21
CA VAL A 53 3.03 3.81 -0.25
C VAL A 53 3.12 4.40 1.17
N ASP A 54 4.29 4.92 1.56
CA ASP A 54 4.46 5.62 2.84
C ASP A 54 3.52 6.82 2.99
N ALA A 55 3.44 7.64 1.94
CA ALA A 55 2.56 8.80 1.91
C ALA A 55 1.08 8.39 2.02
N TRP A 56 0.69 7.28 1.40
CA TRP A 56 -0.67 6.75 1.55
C TRP A 56 -0.97 6.35 3.00
N PHE A 57 -0.08 5.61 3.67
CA PHE A 57 -0.27 5.27 5.09
C PHE A 57 -0.30 6.52 6.00
N ALA A 58 0.48 7.54 5.69
CA ALA A 58 0.43 8.82 6.40
C ALA A 58 -0.93 9.53 6.24
N ALA A 59 -1.45 9.58 5.02
CA ALA A 59 -2.78 10.15 4.74
C ALA A 59 -3.89 9.37 5.46
N GLN A 60 -3.82 8.04 5.50
CA GLN A 60 -4.79 7.21 6.20
C GLN A 60 -4.82 7.47 7.71
N ARG A 61 -3.67 7.74 8.33
CA ARG A 61 -3.61 8.12 9.75
C ARG A 61 -4.28 9.47 10.01
N LEU A 62 -3.98 10.47 9.17
CA LEU A 62 -4.59 11.79 9.27
C LEU A 62 -6.12 11.76 9.05
N ALA A 63 -6.61 10.84 8.21
CA ALA A 63 -8.04 10.67 7.98
C ALA A 63 -8.77 9.93 9.11
N ALA A 64 -8.04 9.24 9.98
CA ALA A 64 -8.59 8.51 11.13
C ALA A 64 -8.63 9.34 12.42
N GLU A 65 -8.02 10.53 12.40
CA GLU A 65 -8.07 11.55 13.46
C GLU A 65 -9.29 12.47 13.31
#